data_AF-M4DQS8-F1
#
_entry.id   AF-M4DQS8-F1
#
_cell.length_a   1.000
_cell.length_b   1.000
_cell.length_c   1.000
_cell.angle_alpha   90.00
_cell.angle_beta   90.00
_cell.angle_gamma   90.00
#
_symmetry.space_group_name_H-M   'P 1'
#
loop_
_entity.id
_entity.type
_entity.pdbx_description
1 polymer ?
#
loop_
_entity_poly.entity_id
_entity_poly.type
_entity_poly.pdbx_seq_one_letter_code
_entity_poly.pdbx_strand_id
1 'polypeptide(L)'
;MGLKNIILAIFIIAITIIVLISTVSVSNSETETHMQTQTQTLVTKEPLRVSRFLAQNEKKGHRNANAADHCNKNEEICKSQGSSNSTMACCSNKCVDVAYDNDNCGACSNQCKFTQTCCGGECVYLAYDKRHCGECNHRCLVGDVCVYGLCNYA
;
A
#
# COMPACT_ATOMS: atom_id res chain seq x y z
N MET A 1 -23.72 -35.93 -36.35
CA MET A 1 -24.32 -35.01 -35.36
C MET A 1 -25.52 -34.34 -36.02
N GLY A 2 -26.72 -34.47 -35.46
CA GLY A 2 -27.95 -33.98 -36.11
C GLY A 2 -28.00 -32.45 -36.15
N LEU A 3 -28.68 -31.90 -37.16
CA LEU A 3 -28.86 -30.45 -37.38
C LEU A 3 -29.34 -29.72 -36.10
N LYS A 4 -30.18 -30.37 -35.28
CA LYS A 4 -30.65 -29.88 -33.98
C LYS A 4 -29.50 -29.59 -33.00
N ASN A 5 -28.46 -30.42 -32.98
CA ASN A 5 -27.33 -30.28 -32.05
C ASN A 5 -26.39 -29.15 -32.50
N ILE A 6 -26.29 -28.93 -33.81
CA ILE A 6 -25.52 -27.81 -34.38
C ILE A 6 -26.21 -26.49 -34.05
N ILE A 7 -27.53 -26.42 -34.21
CA ILE A 7 -28.33 -25.24 -33.85
C ILE A 7 -28.20 -24.94 -32.35
N LEU A 8 -28.29 -25.96 -31.48
CA LEU A 8 -28.10 -25.81 -30.04
C LEU A 8 -26.70 -25.28 -29.69
N ALA A 9 -25.65 -25.80 -30.33
CA ALA A 9 -24.28 -25.34 -30.08
C ALA A 9 -24.09 -23.87 -30.46
N ILE A 10 -24.67 -23.42 -31.57
CA ILE A 10 -24.59 -22.02 -32.02
C ILE A 10 -25.27 -21.08 -31.01
N PHE A 11 -26.44 -21.45 -30.49
CA PHE A 11 -27.13 -20.65 -29.47
C PHE A 11 -26.33 -20.54 -28.17
N ILE A 12 -25.71 -21.63 -27.70
CA ILE A 12 -24.89 -21.59 -26.47
C ILE A 12 -23.67 -20.70 -26.67
N ILE A 13 -22.97 -20.81 -27.80
CA ILE A 13 -21.81 -19.96 -28.10
C ILE A 13 -22.21 -18.48 -28.17
N ALA A 14 -23.31 -18.15 -28.83
CA ALA A 14 -23.81 -16.78 -28.91
C ALA A 14 -24.13 -16.18 -27.53
N ILE A 15 -24.77 -16.95 -26.64
CA ILE A 15 -25.08 -16.51 -25.27
C ILE A 15 -23.80 -16.27 -24.47
N THR A 16 -22.80 -17.15 -24.58
CA THR A 16 -21.52 -16.96 -23.87
C THR A 16 -20.77 -15.70 -24.32
N ILE A 17 -20.80 -15.37 -25.62
CA ILE A 17 -20.15 -14.17 -26.15
C ILE A 17 -20.85 -12.90 -25.64
N ILE A 18 -22.19 -12.89 -25.60
CA ILE A 18 -22.97 -11.75 -25.08
C ILE A 18 -22.64 -11.48 -23.61
N VAL A 19 -22.59 -12.52 -22.78
CA VAL A 19 -22.26 -12.39 -21.34
C VAL A 19 -20.84 -11.85 -21.14
N LEU A 20 -19.87 -12.33 -21.93
CA LEU A 20 -18.49 -11.82 -21.88
C LEU A 20 -18.43 -10.33 -22.23
N ILE A 21 -19.17 -9.87 -23.26
CA ILE A 21 -19.22 -8.45 -23.66
C ILE A 21 -19.89 -7.58 -22.56
N SER A 22 -20.93 -8.09 -21.90
CA SER A 22 -21.59 -7.37 -20.80
C SER A 22 -20.68 -7.19 -19.57
N THR A 23 -19.74 -8.11 -19.31
CA THR A 23 -18.77 -7.95 -18.20
C THR A 23 -17.66 -6.95 -18.46
N VAL A 24 -17.41 -6.57 -19.73
CA VAL A 24 -16.33 -5.62 -20.09
C VAL A 24 -16.81 -4.15 -20.03
N SER A 25 -18.12 -3.89 -20.07
CA SER A 25 -18.68 -2.52 -20.15
C SER A 25 -19.15 -1.93 -18.81
N VAL A 26 -19.01 -2.66 -17.68
CA VAL A 26 -19.33 -2.16 -16.33
C VAL A 26 -18.05 -1.82 -15.58
N SER A 27 -17.33 -0.81 -16.03
CA SER A 27 -16.26 -0.12 -15.27
C SER A 27 -16.02 1.25 -15.89
N ASN A 28 -16.97 2.16 -15.70
CA ASN A 28 -16.74 3.60 -15.67
C ASN A 28 -18.00 4.30 -15.14
N SER A 29 -18.02 4.52 -13.83
CA SER A 29 -18.84 5.57 -13.22
C SER A 29 -17.96 6.26 -12.19
N GLU A 30 -17.22 7.24 -12.67
CA GLU A 30 -16.74 8.34 -11.86
C GLU A 30 -17.98 9.01 -11.26
N THR A 31 -18.10 8.95 -9.93
CA THR A 31 -19.06 9.76 -9.20
C THR A 31 -18.29 10.85 -8.47
N GLU A 32 -18.08 11.96 -9.17
CA GLU A 32 -17.80 13.25 -8.55
C GLU A 32 -19.01 13.64 -7.69
N THR A 33 -18.85 13.61 -6.38
CA THR A 33 -19.81 14.21 -5.44
C THR A 33 -19.29 15.57 -5.02
N HIS A 34 -19.81 16.58 -5.72
CA HIS A 34 -19.69 18.00 -5.42
C HIS A 34 -20.60 18.30 -4.21
N MET A 35 -20.05 18.55 -3.00
CA MET A 35 -20.84 19.02 -1.86
C MET A 35 -20.62 20.52 -1.64
N GLN A 36 -21.70 21.28 -1.78
CA GLN A 36 -21.73 22.73 -1.70
C GLN A 36 -21.55 23.25 -0.26
N THR A 37 -20.67 24.25 -0.18
CA THR A 37 -20.58 25.40 0.73
C THR A 37 -21.70 25.60 1.75
N GLN A 38 -21.33 25.63 3.03
CA GLN A 38 -22.00 26.45 4.05
C GLN A 38 -21.00 27.41 4.68
N THR A 39 -21.27 28.69 4.47
CA THR A 39 -20.57 29.85 5.01
C THR A 39 -20.83 29.98 6.51
N GLN A 40 -19.78 29.97 7.32
CA GLN A 40 -19.77 30.64 8.61
C GLN A 40 -18.54 31.56 8.68
N THR A 41 -18.85 32.84 8.76
CA THR A 41 -17.94 33.98 8.91
C THR A 41 -17.37 34.04 10.32
N LEU A 42 -16.04 33.95 10.50
CA LEU A 42 -15.25 34.92 11.28
C LEU A 42 -13.75 34.57 11.29
N VAL A 43 -12.92 35.59 11.10
CA VAL A 43 -11.45 35.61 11.16
C VAL A 43 -10.76 34.95 9.96
N THR A 44 -10.72 35.68 8.84
CA THR A 44 -9.71 35.47 7.80
C THR A 44 -8.33 35.81 8.38
N LYS A 45 -7.70 34.84 9.04
CA LYS A 45 -6.25 34.83 9.09
C LYS A 45 -5.84 34.47 7.66
N GLU A 46 -5.45 35.47 6.89
CA GLU A 46 -4.85 35.25 5.57
C GLU A 46 -3.86 34.09 5.70
N PRO A 47 -3.91 33.04 4.86
CA PRO A 47 -2.71 32.26 4.69
C PRO A 47 -1.73 33.26 4.10
N LEU A 48 -0.80 33.75 4.92
CA LEU A 48 0.45 34.30 4.44
C LEU A 48 1.04 33.19 3.58
N ARG A 49 0.70 33.21 2.28
CA ARG A 49 1.52 32.60 1.24
C ARG A 49 2.80 33.41 1.31
N VAL A 50 3.71 32.94 2.15
CA VAL A 50 5.07 33.43 2.17
C VAL A 50 5.61 33.07 0.80
N SER A 51 5.53 34.06 -0.09
CA SER A 51 6.23 34.07 -1.37
C SER A 51 7.64 33.62 -1.07
N ARG A 52 8.09 32.53 -1.71
CA ARG A 52 9.32 31.78 -1.40
C ARG A 52 10.63 32.53 -1.70
N PHE A 53 10.60 33.85 -1.57
CA PHE A 53 11.71 34.77 -1.83
C PHE A 53 12.17 35.46 -0.54
N LEU A 54 12.18 34.73 0.60
CA LEU A 54 12.93 35.16 1.77
C LEU A 54 14.22 34.34 1.85
N ALA A 55 15.32 35.07 1.72
CA ALA A 55 16.68 34.63 1.99
C ALA A 55 16.72 33.72 3.22
N GLN A 56 16.98 32.43 2.99
CA GLN A 56 17.38 31.54 4.05
C GLN A 56 18.76 32.03 4.50
N ASN A 57 18.79 32.82 5.57
CA ASN A 57 19.99 32.95 6.37
C ASN A 57 20.38 31.54 6.77
N GLU A 58 21.41 31.02 6.12
CA GLU A 58 21.96 29.69 6.29
C GLU A 58 22.44 29.54 7.74
N LYS A 59 21.53 29.18 8.65
CA LYS A 59 21.93 28.52 9.88
C LYS A 59 22.54 27.20 9.45
N LYS A 60 23.87 27.18 9.38
CA LYS A 60 24.72 25.99 9.26
C LYS A 60 24.02 24.79 9.91
N GLY A 61 23.48 23.90 9.08
CA GLY A 61 22.89 22.63 9.54
C GLY A 61 21.36 22.46 9.42
N HIS A 62 20.57 23.44 8.96
CA HIS A 62 19.16 23.15 8.65
C HIS A 62 19.06 22.48 7.28
N ARG A 63 18.91 21.16 7.27
CA ARG A 63 18.60 20.37 6.08
C ARG A 63 17.33 20.95 5.44
N ASN A 64 17.31 21.05 4.13
CA ASN A 64 16.10 21.40 3.40
C ASN A 64 15.01 20.38 3.79
N ALA A 65 13.92 20.86 4.42
CA ALA A 65 12.82 19.99 4.87
C ALA A 65 12.16 19.22 3.71
N ASN A 66 12.38 19.66 2.47
CA ASN A 66 11.89 19.02 1.25
C ASN A 66 12.95 18.16 0.54
N ALA A 67 14.19 18.10 1.04
CA ALA A 67 15.19 17.21 0.46
C ALA A 67 14.94 15.77 0.92
N ALA A 68 15.00 14.82 -0.01
CA ALA A 68 15.03 13.41 0.34
C ALA A 68 16.25 13.14 1.24
N ASP A 69 16.03 12.49 2.39
CA ASP A 69 17.13 12.11 3.28
C ASP A 69 18.01 11.07 2.60
N HIS A 70 19.22 11.48 2.23
CA HIS A 70 20.27 10.59 1.76
C HIS A 70 21.15 10.18 2.94
N CYS A 71 21.18 8.88 3.21
CA CYS A 71 21.94 8.34 4.33
C CYS A 71 23.41 8.05 4.00
N ASN A 72 23.80 8.01 2.73
CA ASN A 72 25.17 7.78 2.23
C ASN A 72 25.86 6.57 2.89
N LYS A 73 25.13 5.47 3.09
CA LYS A 73 25.56 4.26 3.83
C LYS A 73 25.83 4.47 5.33
N ASN A 74 25.50 5.63 5.88
CA ASN A 74 25.53 5.91 7.31
C ASN A 74 24.17 5.58 7.93
N GLU A 75 24.12 4.50 8.70
CA GLU A 75 22.92 4.04 9.41
C GLU A 75 22.44 5.00 10.50
N GLU A 76 23.33 5.78 11.12
CA GLU A 76 22.96 6.70 12.20
C GLU A 76 21.99 7.79 11.70
N ILE A 77 22.13 8.17 10.42
CA ILE A 77 21.22 9.12 9.78
C ILE A 77 19.79 8.55 9.79
N CYS A 78 19.62 7.27 9.49
CA CYS A 78 18.31 6.63 9.45
C CYS A 78 17.77 6.32 10.85
N LYS A 79 18.64 5.95 11.81
CA LYS A 79 18.25 5.70 13.20
C LYS A 79 17.74 6.97 13.90
N SER A 80 18.23 8.15 13.50
CA SER A 80 17.79 9.45 14.05
C SER A 80 16.39 9.90 13.60
N GLN A 81 15.87 9.33 12.50
CA GLN A 81 14.54 9.62 11.95
C GLN A 81 13.44 8.71 12.55
N GLY A 82 13.85 7.71 13.34
CA GLY A 82 12.99 6.65 13.84
C GLY A 82 12.51 6.83 15.29
N SER A 83 11.50 6.04 15.67
CA SER A 83 11.13 5.84 17.08
C SER A 83 12.22 5.02 17.81
N SER A 84 12.23 5.01 19.15
CA SER A 84 13.28 4.44 20.03
C SER A 84 13.61 2.94 19.84
N ASN A 85 13.00 2.27 18.86
CA ASN A 85 13.27 0.89 18.49
C ASN A 85 13.24 0.72 16.95
N SER A 86 13.90 1.64 16.23
CA SER A 86 13.75 1.75 14.79
C SER A 86 14.54 0.69 14.02
N THR A 87 13.84 -0.03 13.15
CA THR A 87 14.37 -0.93 12.12
C THR A 87 14.75 -0.19 10.83
N MET A 88 15.08 1.09 10.95
CA MET A 88 15.52 1.94 9.87
C MET A 88 16.93 1.54 9.38
N ALA A 89 17.05 1.21 8.10
CA ALA A 89 18.31 0.90 7.44
C ALA A 89 18.56 1.81 6.23
N CYS A 90 19.83 2.01 5.90
CA CYS A 90 20.22 2.77 4.71
C CYS A 90 20.30 1.85 3.48
N CYS A 91 19.22 1.74 2.72
CA CYS A 91 19.15 0.94 1.50
C CYS A 91 19.14 1.84 0.25
N SER A 92 20.04 1.60 -0.71
CA SER A 92 20.12 2.38 -1.95
C SER A 92 20.17 3.90 -1.74
N ASN A 93 20.92 4.34 -0.72
CA ASN A 93 21.06 5.73 -0.31
C ASN A 93 19.75 6.40 0.17
N LYS A 94 18.80 5.60 0.67
CA LYS A 94 17.55 6.04 1.29
C LYS A 94 17.35 5.31 2.61
N CYS A 95 16.73 5.98 3.58
CA CYS A 95 16.29 5.33 4.80
C CYS A 95 15.00 4.58 4.54
N VAL A 96 14.98 3.28 4.84
CA VAL A 96 13.83 2.39 4.67
C VAL A 96 13.60 1.59 5.94
N ASP A 97 12.35 1.22 6.21
CA ASP A 97 12.02 0.37 7.34
C ASP A 97 12.10 -1.10 6.94
N VAL A 98 13.18 -1.78 7.33
CA VAL A 98 13.32 -3.19 6.96
C VAL A 98 12.32 -4.09 7.67
N ALA A 99 11.58 -3.60 8.68
CA ALA A 99 10.55 -4.41 9.33
C ALA A 99 9.26 -4.53 8.52
N TYR A 100 8.99 -3.59 7.59
CA TYR A 100 7.70 -3.49 6.91
C TYR A 100 7.80 -3.21 5.40
N ASP A 101 9.00 -2.94 4.88
CA ASP A 101 9.23 -2.74 3.46
C ASP A 101 9.34 -4.09 2.72
N ASN A 102 8.44 -4.32 1.75
CA ASN A 102 8.39 -5.58 1.00
C ASN A 102 9.60 -5.81 0.09
N ASP A 103 10.34 -4.76 -0.29
CA ASP A 103 11.51 -4.85 -1.17
C ASP A 103 12.82 -4.96 -0.38
N ASN A 104 12.79 -4.68 0.92
CA ASN A 104 13.94 -4.63 1.83
C ASN A 104 13.64 -5.33 3.18
N CYS A 105 12.92 -6.44 3.16
CA CYS A 105 12.42 -7.07 4.36
C CYS A 105 13.54 -7.74 5.17
N GLY A 106 13.76 -7.31 6.41
CA GLY A 106 14.83 -7.76 7.29
C GLY A 106 16.24 -7.31 6.88
N ALA A 107 16.47 -7.05 5.58
CA ALA A 107 17.71 -6.55 5.03
C ALA A 107 17.49 -5.85 3.68
N CYS A 108 18.42 -4.98 3.30
CA CYS A 108 18.36 -4.29 2.00
C CYS A 108 18.32 -5.28 0.83
N SER A 109 17.48 -5.00 -0.17
CA SER A 109 17.29 -5.83 -1.37
C SER A 109 16.80 -7.25 -1.09
N ASN A 110 16.28 -7.53 0.10
CA ASN A 110 15.61 -8.79 0.40
C ASN A 110 14.10 -8.66 0.13
N GLN A 111 13.73 -8.83 -1.13
CA GLN A 111 12.34 -8.70 -1.56
C GLN A 111 11.51 -9.94 -1.18
N CYS A 112 10.35 -9.72 -0.57
CA CYS A 112 9.38 -10.76 -0.30
C CYS A 112 8.79 -11.33 -1.60
N LYS A 113 8.52 -12.64 -1.61
CA LYS A 113 7.97 -13.32 -2.80
C LYS A 113 6.52 -12.88 -3.04
N PHE A 114 6.00 -13.20 -4.23
CA PHE A 114 4.61 -12.92 -4.58
C PHE A 114 3.65 -13.41 -3.48
N THR A 115 2.68 -12.56 -3.10
CA THR A 115 1.69 -12.73 -2.01
C THR A 115 2.22 -12.80 -0.59
N GLN A 116 3.54 -12.64 -0.38
CA GLN A 116 4.09 -12.43 0.95
C GLN A 116 4.02 -10.95 1.34
N THR A 117 4.06 -10.68 2.63
CA THR A 117 4.16 -9.35 3.21
C THR A 117 5.27 -9.33 4.24
N CYS A 118 6.04 -8.24 4.29
CA CYS A 118 7.04 -8.04 5.31
C CYS A 118 6.39 -7.68 6.64
N CYS A 119 6.52 -8.56 7.63
CA CYS A 119 6.04 -8.34 8.98
C CYS A 119 7.18 -8.53 9.97
N GLY A 120 7.63 -7.43 10.58
CA GLY A 120 8.70 -7.48 11.58
C GLY A 120 10.04 -7.96 11.00
N GLY A 121 10.27 -7.77 9.70
CA GLY A 121 11.50 -8.21 9.01
C GLY A 121 11.47 -9.66 8.53
N GLU A 122 10.33 -10.34 8.63
CA GLU A 122 10.09 -11.66 8.05
C GLU A 122 9.06 -11.57 6.93
N CYS A 123 9.32 -12.22 5.80
CA CYS A 123 8.34 -12.36 4.73
C CYS A 123 7.37 -13.48 5.08
N VAL A 124 6.13 -13.11 5.38
CA VAL A 124 5.07 -14.05 5.82
C VAL A 124 3.90 -14.05 4.85
N TYR A 125 3.13 -15.13 4.83
CA TYR A 125 1.89 -15.19 4.04
C TYR A 125 0.70 -14.84 4.92
N LEU A 126 0.12 -13.65 4.73
CA LEU A 126 -1.04 -13.21 5.51
C LEU A 126 -2.26 -14.11 5.32
N ALA A 127 -2.33 -14.83 4.21
CA ALA A 127 -3.46 -15.71 3.89
C ALA A 127 -3.47 -17.03 4.68
N TYR A 128 -2.33 -17.46 5.23
CA TYR A 128 -2.16 -18.81 5.79
C TYR A 128 -1.35 -18.86 7.10
N ASP A 129 -0.53 -17.84 7.40
CA ASP A 129 0.24 -17.82 8.64
C ASP A 129 -0.66 -17.47 9.82
N LYS A 130 -0.83 -18.43 10.74
CA LYS A 130 -1.65 -18.27 11.95
C LYS A 130 -1.18 -17.16 12.88
N ARG A 131 0.07 -16.69 12.76
CA ARG A 131 0.65 -15.61 13.57
C ARG A 131 0.41 -14.22 12.96
N HIS A 132 0.10 -14.17 11.66
CA HIS A 132 -0.04 -12.93 10.87
C HIS A 132 -1.28 -13.02 9.95
N CYS A 133 -2.39 -13.56 10.44
CA CYS A 133 -3.55 -13.84 9.61
C CYS A 133 -4.29 -12.56 9.23
N GLY A 134 -4.38 -12.26 7.93
CA GLY A 134 -5.02 -11.06 7.39
C GLY A 134 -4.17 -9.78 7.53
N GLU A 135 -3.40 -9.64 8.61
CA GLU A 135 -2.48 -8.53 8.84
C GLU A 135 -1.29 -8.94 9.73
N CYS A 136 -0.23 -8.12 9.75
CA CYS A 136 0.95 -8.39 10.57
C CYS A 136 0.60 -8.45 12.07
N ASN A 137 1.08 -9.49 12.76
CA ASN A 137 0.88 -9.71 14.20
C ASN A 137 -0.57 -10.00 14.62
N HIS A 138 -1.44 -10.35 13.67
CA HIS A 138 -2.79 -10.82 13.96
C HIS A 138 -2.80 -12.34 14.12
N ARG A 139 -2.60 -12.79 15.35
CA ARG A 139 -2.57 -14.21 15.66
C ARG A 139 -3.99 -14.76 15.86
N CYS A 140 -4.31 -15.88 15.21
CA CYS A 140 -5.55 -16.61 15.47
C CYS A 140 -5.54 -17.31 16.84
N LEU A 141 -6.72 -17.55 17.40
CA LEU A 141 -6.87 -18.27 18.67
C LEU A 141 -6.30 -19.69 18.57
N VAL A 142 -5.96 -20.26 19.73
CA VAL A 142 -5.47 -21.64 19.79
C VAL A 142 -6.56 -22.59 19.31
N GLY A 143 -6.25 -23.38 18.28
CA GLY A 143 -7.20 -24.29 17.63
C GLY A 143 -7.71 -23.79 16.29
N ASP A 144 -7.68 -22.48 16.04
CA ASP A 144 -8.16 -21.91 14.78
C ASP A 144 -7.18 -22.13 13.63
N VAL A 145 -7.73 -22.08 12.42
CA VAL A 145 -6.98 -22.05 11.16
C VAL A 145 -7.05 -20.66 10.56
N CYS A 146 -5.98 -20.28 9.85
CA CYS A 146 -5.96 -19.10 9.00
C CYS A 146 -6.20 -19.55 7.57
N VAL A 147 -7.29 -19.09 6.97
CA VAL A 147 -7.63 -19.40 5.58
C VAL A 147 -8.06 -18.12 4.88
N TYR A 148 -7.43 -17.79 3.76
CA TYR A 148 -7.65 -16.56 3.00
C TYR A 148 -7.52 -15.27 3.85
N GLY A 149 -6.73 -15.31 4.92
CA GLY A 149 -6.53 -14.17 5.82
C GLY A 149 -7.62 -13.99 6.87
N LEU A 150 -8.45 -15.01 7.08
CA LEU A 150 -9.50 -15.02 8.10
C LEU A 150 -9.22 -16.11 9.14
N CYS A 151 -9.24 -15.73 10.41
CA CYS A 151 -9.25 -16.67 11.52
C CYS A 151 -10.63 -17.32 11.64
N ASN A 152 -10.68 -18.62 11.91
CA ASN A 152 -11.93 -19.38 12.10
C ASN A 152 -12.84 -19.35 10.85
N TYR A 153 -12.22 -19.43 9.66
CA TYR A 153 -12.95 -19.64 8.41
C TYR A 153 -13.48 -21.08 8.37
N ALA A 154 -14.80 -21.22 8.38
CA ALA A 154 -15.54 -22.49 8.39
C ALA A 154 -16.23 -22.75 7.05
#